data_AF-A0A378JNN0-F1
#
_entry.id   AF-A0A378JNN0-F1
#
_cell.length_a   1.000
_cell.length_b   1.000
_cell.length_c   1.000
_cell.angle_alpha   90.00
_cell.angle_beta   90.00
_cell.angle_gamma   90.00
#
_symmetry.space_group_name_H-M   'P 1'
#
loop_
_entity.id
_entity.type
_entity.pdbx_description
1 polymer ?
#
loop_
_entity_poly.entity_id
_entity_poly.type
_entity_poly.pdbx_seq_one_letter_code
_entity_poly.pdbx_strand_id
1 'polypeptide(L)'
;MRKATINKIIGYLILIVVVTFLSSGFYFWEQYLLAHFLGGFQEPDIPIMHSSPGFHFFFKAWPIWIFPLIINNLFITLIGKKYYQVFIKRIAKLKQERLKLQNEIKELKFKLIKLNDEVNKSRRNVDQEKHKALQIAYDNLVNDYKQSTDFIEKLLDKINQYGLK
;
A
#
# COMPACT_ATOMS: atom_id res chain seq x y z
N MET A 1 11.98 18.59 -29.60
CA MET A 1 12.41 17.85 -30.82
C MET A 1 13.65 16.98 -30.62
N ARG A 2 14.80 17.48 -30.15
CA ARG A 2 16.06 16.68 -29.98
C ARG A 2 15.91 15.34 -29.26
N LYS A 3 15.17 15.26 -28.15
CA LYS A 3 14.94 13.99 -27.41
C LYS A 3 14.23 12.92 -28.24
N ALA A 4 13.27 13.30 -29.09
CA ALA A 4 12.57 12.35 -29.94
C ALA A 4 13.47 11.78 -31.03
N THR A 5 14.34 12.62 -31.61
CA THR A 5 15.33 12.20 -32.61
C THR A 5 16.39 11.27 -32.01
N ILE A 6 16.88 11.59 -30.80
CA ILE A 6 17.85 10.75 -30.07
C ILE A 6 17.24 9.37 -29.75
N ASN A 7 15.99 9.33 -29.28
CA ASN A 7 15.32 8.06 -28.99
C ASN A 7 15.10 7.21 -30.25
N LYS A 8 14.83 7.83 -31.40
CA LYS A 8 14.74 7.13 -32.69
C LYS A 8 16.10 6.54 -33.10
N ILE A 9 17.17 7.32 -33.00
CA ILE A 9 18.54 6.86 -33.33
C ILE A 9 18.96 5.69 -32.42
N ILE A 10 18.69 5.79 -31.12
CA ILE A 10 18.96 4.71 -30.16
C ILE A 10 18.15 3.46 -30.52
N GLY A 11 16.88 3.62 -30.91
CA GLY A 11 16.03 2.52 -31.38
C GLY A 11 16.61 1.81 -32.60
N TYR A 12 17.08 2.57 -33.60
CA TYR A 12 17.72 2.00 -34.78
C TYR A 12 19.04 1.30 -34.46
N LEU A 13 19.89 1.88 -33.58
CA LEU A 13 21.12 1.24 -33.14
C LEU A 13 20.87 -0.10 -32.45
N ILE A 14 19.88 -0.16 -31.56
CA ILE A 14 19.49 -1.41 -30.90
C ILE A 14 19.01 -2.43 -31.92
N LEU A 15 18.19 -2.01 -32.90
CA LEU A 15 17.70 -2.90 -33.95
C LEU A 15 18.85 -3.46 -34.79
N ILE A 16 19.82 -2.64 -35.18
CA ILE A 16 21.02 -3.08 -35.91
C ILE A 16 21.81 -4.10 -35.08
N VAL A 17 22.06 -3.82 -33.80
CA VAL A 17 22.78 -4.75 -32.91
C VAL A 17 22.06 -6.09 -32.79
N VAL A 18 20.73 -6.06 -32.64
CA VAL A 18 19.91 -7.28 -32.55
C VAL A 18 19.97 -8.09 -33.84
N VAL A 19 19.82 -7.44 -35.00
CA VAL A 19 19.87 -8.10 -36.31
C VAL A 19 21.25 -8.71 -36.56
N THR A 20 22.33 -7.96 -36.29
CA THR A 20 23.70 -8.48 -36.42
C THR A 20 23.95 -9.66 -35.48
N PHE A 21 23.48 -9.58 -34.24
CA PHE A 21 23.62 -10.68 -33.28
C PHE A 21 22.86 -11.93 -33.71
N LEU A 22 21.62 -11.78 -34.21
CA LEU A 22 20.83 -12.88 -34.75
C LEU A 22 21.48 -13.50 -35.99
N SER A 23 21.99 -12.67 -36.90
CA SER A 23 22.67 -13.14 -38.11
C SER A 23 23.96 -13.89 -37.78
N SER A 24 24.78 -13.37 -36.86
CA SER A 24 26.00 -14.06 -36.41
C SER A 24 25.68 -15.36 -35.69
N GLY A 25 24.62 -15.37 -34.87
CA GLY A 25 24.14 -16.58 -34.19
C GLY A 25 23.67 -17.65 -35.19
N PHE A 26 22.90 -17.25 -36.21
CA PHE A 26 22.45 -18.16 -37.28
C PHE A 26 23.62 -18.73 -38.07
N TYR A 27 24.57 -17.88 -38.48
CA TYR A 27 25.78 -18.32 -39.20
C TYR A 27 26.62 -19.27 -38.35
N PHE A 28 26.82 -18.97 -37.06
CA PHE A 28 27.50 -19.87 -36.14
C PHE A 28 26.81 -21.24 -36.08
N TRP A 29 25.48 -21.26 -35.99
CA TRP A 29 24.69 -22.50 -35.95
C TRP A 29 24.84 -23.33 -37.21
N GLU A 30 24.75 -22.68 -38.38
CA GLU A 30 24.92 -23.34 -39.67
C GLU A 30 26.31 -23.98 -39.77
N GLN A 31 27.37 -23.21 -39.50
CA GLN A 31 28.75 -23.71 -39.55
C GLN A 31 28.99 -24.81 -38.52
N TYR A 32 28.45 -24.66 -37.30
CA TYR A 32 28.62 -25.65 -36.25
C TYR A 32 27.93 -26.97 -36.59
N LEU A 33 26.70 -26.90 -37.12
CA LEU A 33 25.96 -28.07 -37.56
C LEU A 33 26.65 -28.75 -38.75
N LEU A 34 27.10 -27.99 -39.75
CA LEU A 34 27.83 -28.50 -40.92
C LEU A 34 29.16 -29.15 -40.55
N ALA A 35 29.92 -28.56 -39.62
CA ALA A 35 31.23 -29.09 -39.25
C ALA A 35 31.15 -30.33 -38.33
N HIS A 36 30.07 -30.49 -37.55
CA HIS A 36 30.03 -31.49 -36.47
C HIS A 36 28.95 -32.56 -36.62
N PHE A 37 27.90 -32.33 -37.42
CA PHE A 37 26.70 -33.17 -37.44
C PHE A 37 26.18 -33.48 -38.84
N LEU A 38 25.94 -32.44 -39.64
CA LEU A 38 25.54 -32.59 -41.04
C LEU A 38 26.77 -33.10 -41.81
N GLY A 39 26.58 -34.15 -42.58
CA GLY A 39 27.65 -34.69 -43.38
C GLY A 39 28.04 -33.73 -44.50
N GLY A 40 29.31 -33.77 -44.89
CA GLY A 40 29.84 -33.07 -46.06
C GLY A 40 30.32 -34.04 -47.12
N PHE A 41 30.90 -33.50 -48.19
CA PHE A 41 31.61 -34.27 -49.21
C PHE A 41 33.11 -33.97 -49.08
N GLN A 42 33.92 -34.96 -48.72
CA GLN A 42 35.36 -34.89 -48.99
C GLN A 42 35.53 -35.46 -50.40
N GLU A 43 35.84 -34.59 -51.36
CA GLU A 43 35.94 -34.90 -52.80
C GLU A 43 34.58 -35.20 -53.47
N PRO A 44 34.47 -35.15 -54.81
CA PRO A 44 33.19 -35.00 -55.52
C PRO A 44 32.09 -36.01 -55.21
N ASP A 45 32.36 -37.15 -54.55
CA ASP A 45 31.38 -38.25 -54.46
C ASP A 45 31.41 -39.06 -53.14
N ILE A 46 32.15 -38.64 -52.09
CA ILE A 46 32.19 -39.41 -50.82
C ILE A 46 31.43 -38.65 -49.71
N PRO A 47 30.19 -39.05 -49.38
CA PRO A 47 29.46 -38.46 -48.26
C PRO A 47 30.08 -38.93 -46.93
N ILE A 48 30.47 -37.99 -46.10
CA ILE A 48 31.03 -38.26 -44.76
C ILE A 48 30.04 -37.80 -43.71
N MET A 49 29.57 -38.72 -42.88
CA MET A 49 28.69 -38.43 -41.76
C MET A 49 29.55 -38.14 -40.50
N HIS A 50 29.54 -36.89 -40.03
CA HIS A 50 30.33 -36.46 -38.86
C HIS A 50 29.63 -36.68 -37.52
N SER A 51 28.35 -37.06 -37.53
CA SER A 51 27.56 -37.28 -36.32
C SER A 51 27.99 -38.55 -35.57
N SER A 52 28.31 -38.40 -34.30
CA SER A 52 28.63 -39.53 -33.43
C SER A 52 27.38 -40.38 -33.12
N PRO A 53 27.48 -41.72 -33.05
CA PRO A 53 26.34 -42.57 -32.70
C PRO A 53 26.00 -42.52 -31.19
N GLY A 54 24.72 -42.74 -30.87
CA GLY A 54 24.24 -42.94 -29.50
C GLY A 54 24.35 -41.71 -28.58
N PHE A 55 24.57 -41.94 -27.29
CA PHE A 55 24.56 -40.87 -26.27
C PHE A 55 25.71 -39.85 -26.40
N HIS A 56 26.80 -40.20 -27.08
CA HIS A 56 27.93 -39.30 -27.31
C HIS A 56 27.56 -38.10 -28.19
N PHE A 57 26.55 -38.26 -29.05
CA PHE A 57 25.94 -37.16 -29.82
C PHE A 57 25.47 -36.02 -28.91
N PHE A 58 24.80 -36.32 -27.80
CA PHE A 58 24.22 -35.29 -26.92
C PHE A 58 25.31 -34.48 -26.22
N PHE A 59 26.41 -35.13 -25.81
CA PHE A 59 27.56 -34.43 -25.26
C PHE A 59 28.26 -33.57 -26.31
N LYS A 60 28.42 -34.06 -27.55
CA LYS A 60 29.01 -33.27 -28.63
C LYS A 60 28.10 -32.09 -29.03
N ALA A 61 26.78 -32.29 -28.97
CA ALA A 61 25.76 -31.29 -29.29
C ALA A 61 25.48 -30.30 -28.15
N TRP A 62 26.26 -30.31 -27.05
CA TRP A 62 26.02 -29.41 -25.92
C TRP A 62 25.84 -27.92 -26.28
N PRO A 63 26.52 -27.33 -27.29
CA PRO A 63 26.34 -25.92 -27.63
C PRO A 63 24.95 -25.59 -28.18
N ILE A 64 24.31 -26.57 -28.84
CA ILE A 64 22.95 -26.47 -29.40
C ILE A 64 21.93 -26.30 -28.26
N TRP A 65 22.15 -26.96 -27.14
CA TRP A 65 21.25 -26.93 -25.97
C TRP A 65 21.55 -25.76 -25.03
N ILE A 66 22.82 -25.40 -24.85
CA ILE A 66 23.22 -24.32 -23.94
C ILE A 66 22.88 -22.94 -24.51
N PHE A 67 22.91 -22.76 -25.83
CA PHE A 67 22.62 -21.49 -26.47
C PHE A 67 21.20 -20.95 -26.19
N PRO A 68 20.11 -21.73 -26.37
CA PRO A 68 18.77 -21.31 -25.96
C PRO A 68 18.65 -20.98 -24.46
N LEU A 69 19.37 -21.71 -23.59
CA LEU A 69 19.35 -21.46 -22.14
C LEU A 69 19.99 -20.13 -21.79
N ILE A 70 21.13 -19.79 -22.40
CA ILE A 70 21.81 -18.51 -22.20
C ILE A 70 20.93 -17.35 -22.70
N ILE A 71 20.36 -17.49 -23.90
CA ILE A 71 19.46 -16.46 -24.47
C ILE A 71 18.24 -16.27 -23.58
N ASN A 72 17.59 -17.36 -23.17
CA ASN A 72 16.41 -17.29 -22.32
C ASN A 72 16.74 -16.63 -20.97
N ASN A 73 17.89 -16.96 -20.37
CA ASN A 73 18.33 -16.33 -19.13
C ASN A 73 18.60 -14.82 -19.30
N LEU A 74 19.24 -14.42 -20.40
CA LEU A 74 19.44 -13.00 -20.73
C LEU A 74 18.09 -12.26 -20.92
N PHE A 75 17.12 -12.89 -21.59
CA PHE A 75 15.78 -12.32 -21.72
C PHE A 75 15.08 -12.17 -20.36
N ILE A 76 15.11 -13.21 -19.52
CA ILE A 76 14.51 -13.19 -18.19
C ILE A 76 15.15 -12.12 -17.30
N THR A 77 16.48 -11.96 -17.33
CA THR A 77 17.18 -10.96 -16.53
C THR A 77 16.89 -9.54 -17.01
N LEU A 78 16.86 -9.30 -18.33
CA LEU A 78 16.51 -8.00 -18.91
C LEU A 78 15.07 -7.58 -18.57
N ILE A 79 14.12 -8.50 -18.75
CA ILE A 79 12.70 -8.26 -18.46
C ILE A 79 12.50 -8.13 -16.94
N GLY A 80 13.06 -9.06 -16.18
CA GLY A 80 12.97 -9.13 -14.72
C GLY A 80 13.49 -7.86 -14.05
N LYS A 81 14.59 -7.28 -14.52
CA LYS A 81 15.12 -6.01 -13.98
C LYS A 81 14.12 -4.86 -14.12
N LYS A 82 13.43 -4.76 -15.27
CA LYS A 82 12.44 -3.72 -15.51
C LYS A 82 11.20 -3.91 -14.62
N TYR A 83 10.71 -5.14 -14.52
CA TYR A 83 9.59 -5.48 -13.63
C TYR A 83 9.92 -5.23 -12.15
N TYR A 84 11.11 -5.63 -11.72
CA TYR A 84 11.57 -5.46 -10.35
C TYR A 84 11.62 -3.98 -9.92
N GLN A 85 12.12 -3.09 -10.79
CA GLN A 85 12.13 -1.65 -10.53
C GLN A 85 10.72 -1.05 -10.41
N VAL A 86 9.79 -1.46 -11.28
CA VAL A 86 8.38 -1.01 -11.20
C VAL A 86 7.75 -1.50 -9.91
N PHE A 87 8.00 -2.75 -9.53
CA PHE A 87 7.49 -3.36 -8.31
C PHE A 87 7.98 -2.65 -7.05
N ILE A 88 9.29 -2.36 -6.94
CA ILE A 88 9.86 -1.61 -5.82
C ILE A 88 9.23 -0.22 -5.70
N LYS A 89 9.08 0.52 -6.81
CA LYS A 89 8.45 1.84 -6.81
C LYS A 89 7.01 1.77 -6.31
N ARG A 90 6.26 0.75 -6.73
CA ARG A 90 4.87 0.53 -6.28
C ARG A 90 4.81 0.23 -4.79
N ILE A 91 5.69 -0.62 -4.27
CA ILE A 91 5.79 -0.92 -2.82
C ILE A 91 6.11 0.34 -2.03
N ALA A 92 7.10 1.13 -2.47
CA ALA A 92 7.48 2.36 -1.79
C ALA A 92 6.30 3.35 -1.71
N LYS A 93 5.55 3.51 -2.81
CA LYS A 93 4.35 4.36 -2.85
C LYS A 93 3.28 3.86 -1.89
N LEU A 94 2.98 2.57 -1.89
CA LEU A 94 1.99 1.97 -0.98
C LEU A 94 2.40 2.12 0.49
N LYS A 95 3.68 1.99 0.81
CA LYS A 95 4.20 2.21 2.17
C LYS A 95 4.01 3.66 2.61
N GLN A 96 4.24 4.61 1.72
CA GLN A 96 4.04 6.04 2.01
C GLN A 96 2.55 6.38 2.20
N GLU A 97 1.67 5.84 1.36
CA GLU A 97 0.21 6.00 1.51
C GLU A 97 -0.27 5.41 2.83
N ARG A 98 0.22 4.21 3.21
CA ARG A 98 -0.10 3.58 4.49
C ARG A 98 0.30 4.45 5.69
N LEU A 99 1.47 5.08 5.64
CA LEU A 99 1.92 5.99 6.71
C LEU A 99 1.04 7.26 6.79
N LYS A 100 0.64 7.83 5.64
CA LYS A 100 -0.29 8.97 5.62
C LYS A 100 -1.63 8.61 6.25
N LEU A 101 -2.23 7.49 5.84
CA LEU A 101 -3.48 6.97 6.39
C LEU A 101 -3.37 6.72 7.90
N GLN A 102 -2.27 6.16 8.39
CA GLN A 102 -2.05 5.98 9.82
C GLN A 102 -1.99 7.30 10.59
N ASN A 103 -1.35 8.32 10.03
CA ASN A 103 -1.30 9.65 10.64
C ASN A 103 -2.68 10.31 10.65
N GLU A 104 -3.43 10.24 9.54
CA GLU A 104 -4.81 10.75 9.46
C GLU A 104 -5.73 10.06 10.48
N ILE A 105 -5.63 8.73 10.62
CA ILE A 105 -6.39 7.98 11.63
C ILE A 105 -6.01 8.44 13.04
N LYS A 106 -4.72 8.68 13.31
CA LYS A 106 -4.24 9.15 14.61
C LYS A 106 -4.78 10.55 14.93
N GLU A 107 -4.78 11.45 13.94
CA GLU A 107 -5.32 12.80 14.08
C GLU A 107 -6.84 12.78 14.31
N LEU A 108 -7.58 11.96 13.54
CA LEU A 108 -9.01 11.77 13.73
C LEU A 108 -9.35 11.21 15.12
N LYS A 109 -8.58 10.22 15.60
CA LYS A 109 -8.73 9.71 16.97
C LYS A 109 -8.50 10.79 18.01
N PHE A 110 -7.48 11.63 17.83
CA PHE A 110 -7.21 12.74 18.75
C PHE A 110 -8.35 13.77 18.75
N LYS A 111 -8.87 14.14 17.57
CA LYS A 111 -10.04 15.02 17.43
C LYS A 111 -11.27 14.44 18.12
N LEU A 112 -11.51 13.14 17.96
CA LEU A 112 -12.65 12.45 18.60
C LEU A 112 -12.53 12.48 20.12
N ILE A 113 -11.34 12.19 20.68
CA ILE A 113 -11.08 12.29 22.12
C ILE A 113 -11.35 13.71 22.62
N LYS A 114 -10.80 14.73 21.94
CA LYS A 114 -10.99 16.13 22.32
C LYS A 114 -12.47 16.53 22.29
N LEU A 115 -13.20 16.13 21.25
CA LEU A 115 -14.63 16.41 21.13
C LEU A 115 -15.42 15.72 22.25
N ASN A 116 -15.10 14.47 22.55
CA ASN A 116 -15.74 13.73 23.65
C ASN A 116 -15.48 14.39 25.01
N ASP A 117 -14.26 14.89 25.25
CA ASP A 117 -13.92 15.63 26.47
C ASP A 117 -14.67 16.96 26.55
N GLU A 118 -14.82 17.70 25.46
CA GLU A 118 -15.61 18.93 25.39
C GLU A 118 -17.10 18.65 25.67
N VAL A 119 -17.66 17.60 25.07
CA VAL A 119 -19.06 17.19 25.31
C VAL A 119 -19.26 16.78 26.76
N ASN A 120 -18.34 16.00 27.34
CA ASN A 120 -18.43 15.58 28.74
C ASN A 120 -18.30 16.76 29.72
N LYS A 121 -17.42 17.73 29.43
CA LYS A 121 -17.31 18.96 30.22
C LYS A 121 -18.60 19.79 30.13
N SER A 122 -19.14 19.96 28.92
CA SER A 122 -20.40 20.68 28.72
C SER A 122 -21.55 20.01 29.48
N ARG A 123 -21.67 18.68 29.41
CA ARG A 123 -22.67 17.91 30.16
C ARG A 123 -22.55 18.10 31.67
N ARG A 124 -21.33 18.01 32.21
CA ARG A 124 -21.08 18.24 33.64
C ARG A 124 -21.44 19.66 34.08
N ASN A 125 -21.13 20.67 33.27
CA ASN A 125 -21.48 22.06 33.57
C ASN A 125 -23.01 22.25 33.60
N VAL A 126 -23.73 21.67 32.63
CA VAL A 126 -25.20 21.72 32.59
C VAL A 126 -25.81 21.03 33.81
N ASP A 127 -25.30 19.87 34.21
CA ASP A 127 -25.79 19.18 35.40
C ASP A 127 -25.50 19.99 36.68
N GLN A 128 -24.33 20.63 36.78
CA GLN A 128 -24.01 21.53 37.90
C GLN A 128 -24.92 22.76 37.96
N GLU A 129 -25.23 23.38 36.83
CA GLU A 129 -26.19 24.49 36.77
C GLU A 129 -27.59 24.06 37.21
N LYS A 130 -28.06 22.90 36.74
CA LYS A 130 -29.35 22.34 37.18
C LYS A 130 -29.38 22.07 38.68
N HIS A 131 -28.31 21.50 39.25
CA HIS A 131 -28.21 21.28 40.68
C HIS A 131 -28.24 22.57 41.49
N LYS A 132 -27.52 23.61 41.05
CA LYS A 132 -27.55 24.93 41.70
C LYS A 132 -28.95 25.56 41.64
N ALA A 133 -29.61 25.50 40.48
CA ALA A 133 -30.97 26.01 40.33
C ALA A 133 -31.95 25.28 41.25
N LEU A 134 -31.82 23.95 41.35
CA LEU A 134 -32.65 23.13 42.24
C LEU A 134 -32.40 23.48 43.72
N GLN A 135 -31.15 23.72 44.11
CA GLN A 135 -30.80 24.09 45.47
C GLN A 135 -31.37 25.45 45.86
N ILE A 136 -31.30 26.44 44.96
CA ILE A 136 -31.95 27.76 45.16
C ILE A 136 -33.47 27.60 45.31
N ALA A 137 -34.10 26.78 44.47
CA ALA A 137 -35.54 26.53 44.55
C ALA A 137 -35.93 25.85 45.88
N TYR A 138 -35.11 24.91 46.37
CA TYR A 138 -35.29 24.26 47.66
C TYR A 138 -35.16 25.26 48.82
N ASP A 139 -34.13 26.10 48.82
CA ASP A 139 -33.91 27.10 49.86
C ASP A 139 -35.06 28.11 49.93
N ASN A 140 -35.57 28.54 48.78
CA ASN A 140 -36.76 29.39 48.70
C ASN A 140 -37.99 28.69 49.28
N LEU A 141 -38.22 27.43 48.93
CA LEU A 141 -39.36 26.65 49.44
C LEU A 141 -39.29 26.49 50.97
N VAL A 142 -38.09 26.23 51.53
CA VAL A 142 -37.89 26.14 52.98
C VAL A 142 -38.18 27.48 53.65
N ASN A 143 -37.77 28.59 53.04
CA ASN A 143 -38.04 29.93 53.56
C ASN A 143 -39.55 30.25 53.55
N ASP A 144 -40.24 29.95 52.45
CA ASP A 144 -41.69 30.14 52.32
C ASP A 144 -42.46 29.25 53.32
N TYR A 145 -42.02 28.02 53.53
CA TYR A 145 -42.57 27.13 54.53
C TYR A 145 -42.40 27.70 55.94
N LYS A 146 -41.20 28.21 56.26
CA LYS A 146 -40.93 28.84 57.56
C LYS A 146 -41.78 30.09 57.79
N GLN A 147 -41.93 30.94 56.79
CA GLN A 147 -42.83 32.10 56.87
C GLN A 147 -44.28 31.67 57.10
N SER A 148 -44.71 30.60 56.44
CA SER A 148 -46.05 30.05 56.60
C SER A 148 -46.26 29.47 58.01
N THR A 149 -45.27 28.76 58.56
CA THR A 149 -45.34 28.24 59.94
C THR A 149 -45.36 29.37 60.97
N ASP A 150 -44.49 30.37 60.83
CA ASP A 150 -44.46 31.55 61.71
C ASP A 150 -45.79 32.32 61.66
N PHE A 151 -46.43 32.37 60.47
CA PHE A 151 -47.74 32.97 60.30
C PHE A 151 -48.84 32.17 61.00
N ILE A 152 -48.84 30.84 60.85
CA ILE A 152 -49.78 29.94 61.53
C ILE A 152 -49.61 30.04 63.05
N GLU A 153 -48.37 30.08 63.55
CA GLU A 153 -48.07 30.21 64.97
C GLU A 153 -48.60 31.54 65.53
N LYS A 154 -48.38 32.65 64.81
CA LYS A 154 -48.98 33.95 65.15
C LYS A 154 -50.52 33.94 65.12
N LEU A 155 -51.13 33.19 64.21
CA LEU A 155 -52.59 33.02 64.17
C LEU A 155 -53.10 32.22 65.37
N LEU A 156 -52.42 31.13 65.73
CA LEU A 156 -52.75 30.32 66.91
C LEU A 156 -52.62 31.11 68.20
N ASP A 157 -51.56 31.90 68.36
CA ASP A 157 -51.37 32.78 69.52
C ASP A 157 -52.49 33.82 69.64
N LYS A 158 -52.91 34.42 68.53
CA LYS A 158 -54.07 35.32 68.52
C LYS A 158 -55.35 34.59 68.94
N ILE A 159 -55.62 33.39 68.41
CA ILE A 159 -56.82 32.64 68.79
C ILE A 159 -56.82 32.32 70.28
N ASN A 160 -55.69 31.88 70.84
CA ASN A 160 -55.56 31.59 72.26
C ASN A 160 -55.70 32.83 73.16
N GLN A 161 -55.23 34.00 72.71
CA GLN A 161 -55.41 35.26 73.43
C GLN A 161 -56.87 35.78 73.43
N TYR A 162 -57.62 35.52 72.35
CA TYR A 162 -59.01 35.98 72.23
C TYR A 162 -60.06 34.93 72.67
N GLY A 163 -59.68 33.66 72.81
CA GLY A 163 -60.55 32.54 73.20
C GLY A 163 -60.63 32.24 74.70
N LEU A 164 -60.02 33.06 75.56
CA LEU A 164 -60.00 32.92 77.03
C LEU A 164 -60.93 33.93 77.75
N LYS A 165 -62.10 34.19 77.17
CA LYS A 165 -63.20 34.89 77.84
C LYS A 165 -64.42 33.99 77.97
#